data_AF-A0A537G6G5-F1
#
_entry.id   AF-A0A537G6G5-F1
#
_cell.length_a   1.000
_cell.length_b   1.000
_cell.length_c   1.000
_cell.angle_alpha   90.00
_cell.angle_beta   90.00
_cell.angle_gamma   90.00
#
_symmetry.space_group_name_H-M   'P 1'
#
loop_
_entity.id
_entity.type
_entity.pdbx_description
1 polymer ?
#
loop_
_entity_poly.entity_id
_entity_poly.type
_entity_poly.pdbx_seq_one_letter_code
_entity_poly.pdbx_strand_id
1 'polypeptide(L)'
;MSSSEKKIGLIPKVVVASRMGPSEYALLITDKRSIFILEKSSKAGLAGAVGGVVGAAIAQAATTRKAFDYANESIDNFAINQKNIVVPHESLQSFRLKKAFLNPVYRMRIEYQHEKGKSKKLKTLLSPPSEHFKQRKQEGVGRKQIHYDYMSKVLDVYKQALSPPRYETVIGSTYTK
;
A
#
# COMPACT_ATOMS: atom_id res chain seq x y z
N MET A 1 17.03 25.41 6.75
CA MET A 1 17.33 24.16 7.47
C MET A 1 16.84 22.99 6.63
N SER A 2 17.75 22.15 6.12
CA SER A 2 17.35 20.92 5.41
C SER A 2 16.76 19.95 6.45
N SER A 3 15.43 19.92 6.57
CA SER A 3 14.77 18.95 7.45
C SER A 3 15.02 17.55 6.90
N SER A 4 15.76 16.74 7.66
CA SER A 4 15.90 15.31 7.40
C SER A 4 14.50 14.68 7.31
N GLU A 5 14.25 13.93 6.24
CA GLU A 5 12.98 13.25 6.02
C GLU A 5 12.69 12.27 7.16
N LYS A 6 11.46 12.27 7.67
CA LYS A 6 11.04 11.50 8.85
C LYS A 6 10.14 10.34 8.45
N LYS A 7 10.40 9.15 8.99
CA LYS A 7 9.50 8.00 8.85
C LYS A 7 8.25 8.25 9.71
N ILE A 8 7.06 8.19 9.11
CA ILE A 8 5.78 8.42 9.80
C ILE A 8 5.08 7.11 10.11
N GLY A 9 5.09 6.17 9.17
CA GLY A 9 4.47 4.88 9.42
C GLY A 9 4.80 3.81 8.38
N LEU A 10 4.59 2.57 8.78
CA LEU A 10 4.77 1.39 7.94
C LEU A 10 3.46 0.62 7.83
N ILE A 11 3.03 0.39 6.59
CA ILE A 11 1.97 -0.54 6.25
C ILE A 11 2.65 -1.83 5.77
N PRO A 12 2.67 -2.91 6.58
CA PRO A 12 3.54 -4.06 6.35
C PRO A 12 3.26 -4.84 5.07
N LYS A 13 2.13 -4.59 4.41
CA LYS A 13 1.77 -5.28 3.18
C LYS A 13 0.71 -4.56 2.38
N VAL A 14 1.01 -4.36 1.11
CA VAL A 14 0.07 -4.01 0.05
C VAL A 14 0.40 -4.84 -1.18
N VAL A 15 -0.61 -5.27 -1.94
CA VAL A 15 -0.40 -6.05 -3.16
C VAL A 15 -0.68 -5.16 -4.37
N VAL A 16 0.34 -4.94 -5.20
CA VAL A 16 0.20 -4.23 -6.46
C VAL A 16 -0.09 -5.26 -7.56
N ALA A 17 -1.23 -5.11 -8.22
CA ALA A 17 -1.58 -5.92 -9.37
C ALA A 17 -0.89 -5.35 -10.63
N SER A 18 -0.02 -6.13 -11.27
CA SER A 18 0.66 -5.75 -12.51
C SER A 18 0.39 -6.75 -13.64
N ARG A 19 0.72 -6.37 -14.88
CA ARG A 19 0.58 -7.25 -16.06
C ARG A 19 1.44 -8.52 -15.94
N MET A 20 2.55 -8.44 -15.22
CA MET A 20 3.50 -9.55 -15.02
C MET A 20 3.12 -10.47 -13.85
N GLY A 21 2.01 -10.19 -13.17
CA GLY A 21 1.59 -10.86 -11.95
C GLY A 21 1.52 -9.91 -10.75
N PRO A 22 0.95 -10.37 -9.63
CA PRO A 22 0.91 -9.59 -8.40
C PRO A 22 2.31 -9.48 -7.79
N SER A 23 2.57 -8.34 -7.17
CA SER A 23 3.78 -8.10 -6.38
C SER A 23 3.39 -7.54 -5.01
N GLU A 24 4.04 -8.03 -3.96
CA GLU A 24 3.86 -7.59 -2.59
C GLU A 24 4.91 -6.55 -2.25
N TYR A 25 4.43 -5.46 -1.67
CA TYR A 25 5.25 -4.36 -1.20
C TYR A 25 4.92 -4.09 0.26
N ALA A 26 5.92 -3.70 1.04
CA ALA A 26 5.67 -2.90 2.23
C ALA A 26 5.53 -1.44 1.81
N LEU A 27 4.64 -0.68 2.45
CA LEU A 27 4.48 0.74 2.17
C LEU A 27 5.02 1.54 3.36
N LEU A 28 6.20 2.12 3.18
CA LEU A 28 6.80 3.07 4.09
C LEU A 28 6.31 4.47 3.72
N ILE A 29 5.73 5.18 4.68
CA ILE A 29 5.23 6.53 4.50
C ILE A 29 6.09 7.46 5.36
N THR A 30 6.62 8.50 4.73
CA THR A 30 7.43 9.54 5.37
C THR A 30 6.68 10.87 5.36
N ASP A 31 7.25 11.94 5.89
CA ASP A 31 6.68 13.29 5.75
C ASP A 31 6.74 13.82 4.30
N LYS A 32 7.56 13.24 3.42
CA LYS A 32 7.77 13.72 2.03
C LYS A 32 7.30 12.78 0.93
N ARG A 33 7.31 11.46 1.15
CA ARG A 33 7.02 10.47 0.10
C ARG A 33 6.47 9.17 0.68
N SER A 34 5.77 8.48 -0.21
CA SER A 34 5.33 7.11 -0.01
C SER A 34 6.22 6.19 -0.83
N ILE A 35 6.86 5.22 -0.17
CA ILE A 35 7.79 4.28 -0.78
C ILE A 35 7.22 2.88 -0.67
N PHE A 36 6.87 2.30 -1.81
CA PHE A 36 6.49 0.90 -1.93
C PHE A 36 7.76 0.09 -2.11
N ILE A 37 8.16 -0.62 -1.05
CA ILE A 37 9.38 -1.42 -0.98
C ILE A 37 9.05 -2.85 -1.40
N LEU A 38 9.62 -3.33 -2.50
CA LEU A 38 9.32 -4.64 -3.06
C LEU A 38 9.82 -5.75 -2.13
N GLU A 39 8.89 -6.50 -1.53
CA GLU A 39 9.20 -7.66 -0.70
C GLU A 39 9.15 -8.96 -1.50
N LYS A 40 8.22 -9.05 -2.45
CA LYS A 40 8.03 -10.24 -3.28
C LYS A 40 7.43 -9.88 -4.63
N SER A 41 8.02 -10.38 -5.71
CA SER A 41 7.41 -10.32 -7.04
C SER A 41 7.02 -11.72 -7.50
N SER A 42 5.81 -11.88 -8.03
CA SER A 42 5.46 -13.08 -8.79
C SER A 42 5.68 -12.87 -10.28
N LYS A 43 6.29 -13.86 -10.94
CA LYS A 43 6.20 -14.03 -12.40
C LYS A 43 5.12 -15.04 -12.79
N ALA A 44 4.44 -15.65 -11.80
CA ALA A 44 3.32 -16.54 -12.08
C ALA A 44 2.19 -15.65 -12.60
N GLY A 45 2.04 -15.64 -13.92
CA GLY A 45 0.93 -14.97 -14.59
C GLY A 45 -0.42 -15.47 -14.08
N LEU A 46 -1.47 -14.78 -14.51
CA LEU A 46 -2.88 -14.94 -14.12
C LEU A 46 -3.49 -16.34 -14.30
N ALA A 47 -2.73 -17.33 -14.74
CA ALA A 47 -3.20 -18.62 -15.23
C ALA A 47 -3.76 -19.57 -14.15
N GLY A 48 -3.47 -19.36 -12.86
CA GLY A 48 -3.81 -20.32 -11.80
C GLY A 48 -4.88 -19.90 -10.79
N ALA A 49 -5.42 -18.68 -10.86
CA ALA A 49 -6.29 -18.17 -9.81
C ALA A 49 -7.76 -18.08 -10.26
N VAL A 50 -8.65 -18.71 -9.48
CA VAL A 50 -10.11 -18.79 -9.66
C VAL A 50 -10.83 -17.42 -9.51
N GLY A 51 -10.14 -16.29 -9.70
CA GLY A 51 -10.69 -14.94 -9.56
C GLY A 51 -9.95 -13.86 -10.36
N GLY A 52 -9.24 -14.24 -11.42
CA GLY A 52 -8.44 -13.33 -12.25
C GLY A 52 -7.35 -12.60 -11.45
N VAL A 53 -7.03 -11.36 -11.83
CA VAL A 53 -5.95 -10.56 -11.23
C VAL A 53 -6.08 -10.39 -9.72
N VAL A 54 -7.32 -10.28 -9.23
CA VAL A 54 -7.60 -10.11 -7.81
C VAL A 54 -7.43 -11.45 -7.07
N GLY A 55 -7.91 -12.55 -7.65
CA GLY A 55 -7.71 -13.89 -7.10
C GLY A 55 -6.22 -14.25 -6.99
N ALA A 56 -5.44 -13.98 -8.05
CA ALA A 56 -4.00 -14.24 -8.07
C ALA A 56 -3.25 -13.43 -7.02
N ALA A 57 -3.63 -12.15 -6.86
CA ALA A 57 -3.06 -11.28 -5.84
C ALA A 57 -3.32 -11.80 -4.41
N ILE A 58 -4.51 -12.36 -4.14
CA ILE A 58 -4.84 -12.93 -2.84
C ILE A 58 -4.05 -14.21 -2.56
N ALA A 59 -3.91 -15.09 -3.57
CA ALA A 59 -3.15 -16.34 -3.42
C ALA A 59 -1.66 -16.09 -3.17
N GLN A 60 -1.05 -15.17 -3.93
CA GLN A 60 0.35 -14.77 -3.74
C GLN A 60 0.59 -14.27 -2.31
N ALA A 61 -0.32 -13.43 -1.83
CA ALA A 61 -0.30 -12.81 -0.51
C ALA A 61 -0.12 -13.80 0.66
N ALA A 62 -0.42 -15.08 0.48
CA ALA A 62 -0.34 -16.11 1.50
C ALA A 62 1.06 -16.73 1.67
N THR A 63 2.04 -16.34 0.84
CA THR A 63 3.37 -16.97 0.78
C THR A 63 4.44 -16.20 1.58
N THR A 64 5.57 -16.86 1.91
CA THR A 64 6.65 -16.30 2.74
C THR A 64 7.27 -15.03 2.13
N ARG A 65 7.52 -14.01 2.97
CA ARG A 65 8.03 -12.68 2.58
C ARG A 65 9.47 -12.47 3.01
N LYS A 66 10.17 -11.61 2.29
CA LYS A 66 11.44 -11.03 2.74
C LYS A 66 11.14 -9.94 3.76
N ALA A 67 11.61 -10.10 5.00
CA ALA A 67 11.55 -9.04 5.99
C ALA A 67 12.75 -8.09 5.79
N PHE A 68 12.49 -6.78 5.76
CA PHE A 68 13.53 -5.76 5.79
C PHE A 68 13.60 -5.11 7.17
N ASP A 69 14.78 -4.62 7.55
CA ASP A 69 14.96 -3.80 8.74
C ASP A 69 14.55 -2.35 8.44
N TYR A 70 13.25 -2.09 8.52
CA TYR A 70 12.70 -0.75 8.25
C TYR A 70 13.10 0.29 9.31
N ALA A 71 13.59 -0.13 10.49
CA ALA A 71 14.02 0.80 11.53
C ALA A 71 15.38 1.39 11.16
N ASN A 72 16.34 0.52 10.82
CA ASN A 72 17.74 0.91 10.64
C ASN A 72 18.11 1.25 9.19
N GLU A 73 17.38 0.75 8.20
CA GLU A 73 17.67 1.06 6.79
C GLU A 73 17.34 2.52 6.44
N SER A 74 18.18 3.15 5.62
CA SER A 74 18.00 4.56 5.25
C SER A 74 16.86 4.74 4.25
N ILE A 75 16.15 5.86 4.34
CA ILE A 75 15.04 6.18 3.43
C ILE A 75 15.57 6.31 1.99
N ASP A 76 16.76 6.89 1.82
CA ASP A 76 17.37 7.08 0.51
C ASP A 76 17.77 5.77 -0.16
N ASN A 77 18.28 4.79 0.61
CA ASN A 77 18.56 3.45 0.07
C ASN A 77 17.29 2.77 -0.47
N PHE A 78 16.16 2.94 0.21
CA PHE A 78 14.88 2.46 -0.31
C PHE A 78 14.44 3.23 -1.55
N ALA A 79 14.69 4.54 -1.63
CA ALA A 79 14.23 5.37 -2.73
C ALA A 79 15.04 5.22 -4.02
N ILE A 80 16.36 5.01 -3.94
CA ILE A 80 17.22 4.82 -5.12
C ILE A 80 17.04 3.44 -5.77
N ASN A 81 16.46 2.49 -5.05
CA ASN A 81 16.23 1.14 -5.56
C ASN A 81 15.12 1.16 -6.63
N GLN A 82 15.50 0.89 -7.89
CA GLN A 82 14.61 0.92 -9.05
C GLN A 82 13.46 -0.09 -9.01
N LYS A 83 13.53 -1.10 -8.13
CA LYS A 83 12.43 -2.06 -7.92
C LYS A 83 11.32 -1.51 -7.02
N ASN A 84 11.62 -0.45 -6.27
CA ASN A 84 10.67 0.22 -5.40
C ASN A 84 9.90 1.29 -6.18
N ILE A 85 8.67 1.55 -5.76
CA ILE A 85 7.87 2.62 -6.33
C ILE A 85 7.90 3.78 -5.34
N VAL A 86 8.46 4.91 -5.77
CA VAL A 86 8.51 6.12 -4.96
C VAL A 86 7.46 7.10 -5.47
N VAL A 87 6.63 7.59 -4.55
CA VAL A 87 5.58 8.57 -4.84
C VAL A 87 5.78 9.79 -3.94
N PRO A 88 6.32 10.90 -4.46
CA PRO A 88 6.38 12.17 -3.74
C PRO A 88 4.99 12.64 -3.32
N HIS A 89 4.85 13.15 -2.09
CA HIS A 89 3.55 13.64 -1.60
C HIS A 89 3.05 14.87 -2.37
N GLU A 90 3.97 15.68 -2.87
CA GLU A 90 3.66 16.82 -3.73
C GLU A 90 3.16 16.40 -5.12
N SER A 91 3.49 15.20 -5.59
CA SER A 91 3.00 14.71 -6.89
C SER A 91 1.69 13.94 -6.81
N LEU A 92 1.18 13.65 -5.60
CA LEU A 92 -0.13 13.01 -5.40
C LEU A 92 -1.27 13.83 -6.02
N GLN A 93 -2.06 13.21 -6.88
CA GLN A 93 -3.23 13.86 -7.47
C GLN A 93 -4.51 13.37 -6.80
N SER A 94 -4.58 12.07 -6.53
CA SER A 94 -5.70 11.50 -5.79
C SER A 94 -5.29 10.25 -5.04
N PHE A 95 -5.95 10.04 -3.90
CA PHE A 95 -5.84 8.85 -3.07
C PHE A 95 -7.25 8.36 -2.78
N ARG A 96 -7.59 7.14 -3.22
CA ARG A 96 -8.92 6.57 -3.09
C ARG A 96 -8.88 5.19 -2.47
N LEU A 97 -9.69 4.98 -1.44
CA LEU A 97 -9.98 3.68 -0.86
C LEU A 97 -11.39 3.24 -1.25
N LYS A 98 -11.52 2.02 -1.76
CA LYS A 98 -12.82 1.40 -2.06
C LYS A 98 -12.86 -0.03 -1.54
N LYS A 99 -13.92 -0.39 -0.86
CA LYS A 99 -14.17 -1.79 -0.49
C LYS A 99 -14.36 -2.63 -1.75
N ALA A 100 -13.78 -3.84 -1.80
CA ALA A 100 -14.04 -4.79 -2.87
C ALA A 100 -15.44 -5.40 -2.70
N PHE A 101 -16.11 -5.67 -3.82
CA PHE A 101 -17.52 -6.11 -3.82
C PHE A 101 -17.70 -7.50 -3.18
N LEU A 102 -16.83 -8.47 -3.52
CA LEU A 102 -16.98 -9.88 -3.10
C LEU A 102 -16.17 -10.27 -1.87
N ASN A 103 -15.24 -9.43 -1.41
CA ASN A 103 -14.33 -9.77 -0.30
C ASN A 103 -14.19 -8.56 0.63
N PRO A 104 -13.94 -8.77 1.95
CA PRO A 104 -13.75 -7.68 2.91
C PRO A 104 -12.43 -6.91 2.71
N VAL A 105 -11.82 -7.00 1.53
CA VAL A 105 -10.54 -6.38 1.18
C VAL A 105 -10.79 -4.97 0.65
N TYR A 106 -9.89 -4.04 0.97
CA TYR A 106 -9.94 -2.67 0.45
C TYR A 106 -8.95 -2.50 -0.71
N ARG A 107 -9.39 -1.79 -1.75
CA ARG A 107 -8.57 -1.37 -2.89
C ARG A 107 -8.12 0.05 -2.64
N MET A 108 -6.81 0.26 -2.60
CA MET A 108 -6.21 1.59 -2.55
C MET A 108 -5.72 1.97 -3.95
N ARG A 109 -6.17 3.11 -4.44
CA ARG A 109 -5.76 3.69 -5.72
C ARG A 109 -5.06 5.02 -5.47
N ILE A 110 -3.86 5.14 -6.00
CA ILE A 110 -3.07 6.37 -5.94
C ILE A 110 -2.84 6.83 -7.36
N GLU A 111 -3.18 8.08 -7.64
CA GLU A 111 -2.83 8.77 -8.88
C GLU A 111 -1.78 9.83 -8.53
N TYR A 112 -0.72 9.90 -9.32
CA TYR A 112 0.37 10.84 -9.08
C TYR A 112 1.05 11.23 -10.39
N GLN A 113 1.63 12.42 -10.44
CA GLN A 113 2.46 12.83 -11.57
C GLN A 113 3.82 12.14 -11.48
N HIS A 114 4.19 11.44 -12.55
CA HIS A 114 5.53 10.89 -12.76
C HIS A 114 6.34 11.84 -13.65
N GLU A 115 7.65 11.60 -13.73
CA GLU A 115 8.60 12.33 -14.58
C GLU A 115 8.00 12.73 -15.95
N LYS A 116 8.23 13.99 -16.34
CA LYS A 116 7.70 14.64 -17.55
C LYS A 116 6.18 14.82 -17.59
N GLY A 117 5.52 14.99 -16.44
CA GLY A 117 4.11 15.38 -16.33
C GLY A 117 3.10 14.25 -16.65
N LYS A 118 3.57 13.00 -16.83
CA LYS A 118 2.68 11.86 -17.11
C LYS A 118 2.07 11.35 -15.82
N SER A 119 0.73 11.39 -15.70
CA SER A 119 0.03 10.78 -14.57
C SER A 119 0.15 9.25 -14.59
N LYS A 120 0.59 8.66 -13.48
CA LYS A 120 0.57 7.22 -13.23
C LYS A 120 -0.52 6.87 -12.22
N LYS A 121 -1.08 5.67 -12.37
CA LYS A 121 -2.10 5.11 -11.49
C LYS A 121 -1.59 3.82 -10.86
N LEU A 122 -1.43 3.82 -9.55
CA LEU A 122 -1.09 2.64 -8.77
C LEU A 122 -2.37 2.04 -8.17
N LYS A 123 -2.67 0.79 -8.53
CA LYS A 123 -3.81 0.04 -7.98
C LYS A 123 -3.28 -1.04 -7.05
N THR A 124 -3.68 -0.97 -5.79
CA THR A 124 -3.21 -1.89 -4.75
C THR A 124 -4.37 -2.50 -3.98
N LEU A 125 -4.12 -3.65 -3.37
CA LEU A 125 -5.01 -4.33 -2.45
C LEU A 125 -4.41 -4.29 -1.05
N LEU A 126 -5.19 -3.81 -0.10
CA LEU A 126 -4.85 -3.80 1.32
C LEU A 126 -5.14 -5.19 1.89
N SER A 127 -4.09 -6.01 1.97
CA SER A 127 -4.15 -7.34 2.56
C SER A 127 -3.35 -7.30 3.86
N PRO A 128 -3.97 -7.52 5.03
CA PRO A 128 -3.23 -7.69 6.26
C PRO A 128 -2.24 -8.87 6.14
N PRO A 129 -1.07 -8.81 6.80
CA PRO A 129 -0.21 -9.97 6.95
C PRO A 129 -0.95 -11.13 7.61
N SER A 130 -0.65 -12.38 7.22
CA SER A 130 -1.30 -13.57 7.78
C SER A 130 -1.12 -13.66 9.29
N GLU A 131 0.05 -13.29 9.81
CA GLU A 131 0.33 -13.30 11.25
C GLU A 131 -0.54 -12.28 12.01
N HIS A 132 -0.64 -11.04 11.51
CA HIS A 132 -1.55 -10.04 12.06
C HIS A 132 -3.01 -10.50 12.01
N PHE A 133 -3.40 -11.17 10.92
CA PHE A 133 -4.75 -11.71 10.78
C PHE A 133 -5.03 -12.83 11.78
N LYS A 134 -4.11 -13.78 11.95
CA LYS A 134 -4.22 -14.88 12.91
C LYS A 134 -4.31 -14.34 14.34
N GLN A 135 -3.41 -13.42 14.70
CA GLN A 135 -3.38 -12.79 16.02
C GLN A 135 -4.71 -12.11 16.34
N ARG A 136 -5.19 -11.20 15.48
CA ARG A 136 -6.46 -10.49 15.70
C ARG A 136 -7.66 -11.43 15.75
N LYS A 137 -7.63 -12.53 14.99
CA LYS A 137 -8.68 -13.55 15.05
C LYS A 137 -8.65 -14.31 16.39
N GLN A 138 -7.47 -14.60 16.95
CA GLN A 138 -7.33 -15.18 18.29
C GLN A 138 -7.83 -14.23 19.38
N GLU A 139 -7.66 -12.92 19.19
CA GLU A 139 -8.25 -11.86 20.02
C GLU A 139 -9.79 -11.70 19.83
N GLY A 140 -10.43 -12.57 19.04
CA GLY A 140 -11.89 -12.55 18.83
C GLY A 140 -12.37 -11.53 17.79
N VAL A 141 -11.48 -10.84 17.10
CA VAL A 141 -11.84 -9.80 16.14
C VAL A 141 -12.35 -10.41 14.83
N GLY A 142 -13.54 -9.99 14.40
CA GLY A 142 -14.14 -10.48 13.16
C GLY A 142 -13.35 -10.09 11.91
N ARG A 143 -13.32 -10.96 10.90
CA ARG A 143 -12.59 -10.76 9.63
C ARG A 143 -12.83 -9.39 8.98
N LYS A 144 -14.09 -8.94 8.93
CA LYS A 144 -14.45 -7.63 8.34
C LYS A 144 -13.79 -6.47 9.10
N GLN A 145 -13.75 -6.56 10.42
CA GLN A 145 -13.14 -5.57 11.29
C GLN A 145 -11.62 -5.54 11.12
N ILE A 146 -10.95 -6.70 11.04
CA ILE A 146 -9.50 -6.77 10.80
C ILE A 146 -9.11 -6.02 9.52
N HIS A 147 -9.86 -6.20 8.44
CA HIS A 147 -9.59 -5.49 7.19
C HIS A 147 -9.95 -4.00 7.25
N TYR A 148 -10.99 -3.63 8.00
CA TYR A 148 -11.34 -2.23 8.23
C TYR A 148 -10.26 -1.53 9.05
N ASP A 149 -9.84 -2.09 10.18
CA ASP A 149 -8.75 -1.58 11.03
C ASP A 149 -7.47 -1.38 10.20
N TYR A 150 -7.14 -2.36 9.35
CA TYR A 150 -5.98 -2.28 8.48
C TYR A 150 -6.08 -1.14 7.44
N MET A 151 -7.28 -0.88 6.93
CA MET A 151 -7.55 0.25 6.03
C MET A 151 -7.48 1.59 6.78
N SER A 152 -8.09 1.68 7.97
CA SER A 152 -8.07 2.88 8.81
C SER A 152 -6.64 3.25 9.19
N LYS A 153 -5.79 2.27 9.52
CA LYS A 153 -4.37 2.49 9.77
C LYS A 153 -3.67 3.18 8.60
N VAL A 154 -4.01 2.84 7.35
CA VAL A 154 -3.45 3.54 6.18
C VAL A 154 -3.87 5.01 6.19
N LEU A 155 -5.15 5.29 6.39
CA LEU A 155 -5.67 6.67 6.45
C LEU A 155 -5.03 7.48 7.57
N ASP A 156 -4.91 6.90 8.77
CA ASP A 156 -4.31 7.57 9.93
C ASP A 156 -2.85 7.95 9.67
N VAL A 157 -2.08 7.06 9.03
CA VAL A 157 -0.68 7.34 8.67
C VAL A 157 -0.62 8.46 7.61
N TYR A 158 -1.48 8.46 6.59
CA TYR A 158 -1.53 9.56 5.62
C TYR A 158 -2.00 10.89 6.23
N LYS A 159 -2.89 10.84 7.23
CA LYS A 159 -3.34 12.03 7.96
C LYS A 159 -2.21 12.66 8.76
N GLN A 160 -1.31 11.84 9.31
CA GLN A 160 -0.11 12.32 10.00
C GLN A 160 0.98 12.79 9.04
N ALA A 161 1.09 12.15 7.87
CA ALA A 161 2.19 12.38 6.92
C ALA A 161 1.95 13.58 5.98
N LEU A 162 0.70 13.89 5.67
CA LEU A 162 0.33 15.01 4.80
C LEU A 162 -0.05 16.23 5.63
N SER A 163 0.25 17.43 5.12
CA SER A 163 -0.33 18.64 5.69
C SER A 163 -1.87 18.58 5.58
N PRO A 164 -2.62 19.19 6.52
CA PRO A 164 -4.08 19.14 6.49
C PRO A 164 -4.70 19.58 5.15
N PRO A 165 -4.27 20.69 4.51
CA PRO A 165 -4.81 21.09 3.21
C PRO A 165 -4.52 20.05 2.12
N ARG A 166 -3.33 19.44 2.17
CA ARG A 166 -2.93 18.42 1.21
C ARG A 166 -3.75 17.15 1.38
N TYR A 167 -3.95 16.71 2.62
CA TYR A 167 -4.77 15.54 2.95
C TYR A 167 -6.20 15.70 2.41
N GLU A 168 -6.83 16.84 2.68
CA GLU A 168 -8.18 17.14 2.20
C GLU A 168 -8.26 17.15 0.67
N THR A 169 -7.28 17.77 0.01
CA THR A 169 -7.24 17.86 -1.45
C THR A 169 -7.12 16.49 -2.12
N VAL A 170 -6.27 15.59 -1.59
CA VAL A 170 -5.97 14.31 -2.25
C VAL A 170 -6.84 13.14 -1.77
N ILE A 171 -7.28 13.13 -0.52
CA ILE A 171 -8.08 12.05 0.09
C ILE A 171 -9.58 12.37 0.05
N GLY A 172 -9.95 13.66 0.11
CA GLY A 172 -11.32 14.16 0.35
C GLY A 172 -12.37 13.89 -0.72
N SER A 173 -12.06 13.17 -1.79
CA SER A 173 -13.03 12.76 -2.82
C SER A 173 -13.55 11.32 -2.67
N THR A 174 -13.29 10.66 -1.55
CA THR A 174 -13.52 9.21 -1.41
C THR A 174 -14.36 8.76 -0.22
N TYR A 175 -15.59 9.26 -0.12
CA TYR A 175 -16.67 8.49 0.49
C TYR A 175 -17.85 8.44 -0.49
N THR A 176 -17.76 7.56 -1.49
CA THR A 176 -19.00 7.12 -2.16
C THR A 176 -19.64 6.11 -1.24
N LYS A 177 -20.77 6.51 -0.63
CA LYS A 177 -21.72 5.61 0.06
C LYS A 177 -22.08 4.44 -0.83
#